data_AF-A0A0C1RMX3-F1
#
_entry.id   AF-A0A0C1RMX3-F1
#
_cell.length_a   1.000
_cell.length_b   1.000
_cell.length_c   1.000
_cell.angle_alpha   90.00
_cell.angle_beta   90.00
_cell.angle_gamma   90.00
#
_symmetry.space_group_name_H-M   'P 1'
#
loop_
_entity.id
_entity.type
_entity.pdbx_description
1 polymer ?
#
loop_
_entity_poly.entity_id
_entity_poly.type
_entity_poly.pdbx_seq_one_letter_code
_entity_poly.pdbx_strand_id
1 'polypeptide(L)'
;MFEFDGTEHILNTGLGLTASTQTYENFAGLSGSNDVNRLSFGSCYSSNLMLDSFSIDEYTPLIESSNSNVLVNRGEDITGSKFNSVEPRYTQMTWDTRLSPQPSNEFGLTSYFTQLNNDFGNSNSSTQTTDWFSQNLSDPQLITKARALAADNQFSRNDMIEIFRNAKDDNVINAIELKDLRVLVSNADRFNMPDYVRVLSDKVVNTNVANTKYQGQNLDNLFAGSTGNQMEKLIGKWFLGSDRPTIPVNYTYQQASGFLFQNGVSYQDVNQGGLANCYFMAGLAEVALHSPSKIQSMFTDNGDSTYTVRFYKNGVADYVTVDKFLPITSSGTFAYAQQTKSNGGYYNDSSNELWVALAEKAYAQINESGWIEQSNTNSYLGIEYGADNKVVTHVTGRNTSSSSLDFNSMVNAYKTGNLMGVSSYVSGVASNIVPNHVYVVTNYDSLTQKFTLYNPWGMNGGYYEGKFKPGTVQLSFNELKASFASWSYTT
;
A
#
# COMPACT_ATOMS: atom_id res chain seq x y z
N MET A 1 -42.57 -15.17 37.08
CA MET A 1 -42.88 -14.06 38.00
C MET A 1 -41.61 -13.84 38.78
N PHE A 2 -40.76 -12.91 38.30
CA PHE A 2 -39.56 -12.49 39.01
C PHE A 2 -39.61 -10.98 39.08
N GLU A 3 -39.53 -10.49 40.31
CA GLU A 3 -39.50 -9.09 40.73
C GLU A 3 -38.26 -8.38 40.17
N PHE A 4 -38.44 -7.13 39.78
CA PHE A 4 -37.35 -6.18 39.62
C PHE A 4 -37.10 -5.53 40.99
N ASP A 5 -35.91 -5.73 41.55
CA ASP A 5 -35.41 -4.96 42.69
C ASP A 5 -34.44 -3.89 42.18
N GLY A 6 -34.64 -2.69 42.67
CA GLY A 6 -34.01 -1.46 42.24
C GLY A 6 -32.52 -1.44 42.49
N THR A 7 -31.77 -1.11 41.45
CA THR A 7 -30.55 -0.32 41.63
C THR A 7 -30.59 0.84 40.63
N GLU A 8 -30.38 2.03 41.16
CA GLU A 8 -30.46 3.32 40.48
C GLU A 8 -29.51 3.39 39.28
N HIS A 9 -30.03 3.70 38.10
CA HIS A 9 -29.23 4.19 36.98
C HIS A 9 -29.38 5.71 36.90
N ILE A 10 -28.50 6.42 37.60
CA ILE A 10 -28.36 7.88 37.46
C ILE A 10 -27.76 8.15 36.08
N LEU A 11 -28.55 8.75 35.19
CA LEU A 11 -28.07 9.37 33.94
C LEU A 11 -27.23 10.60 34.30
N ASN A 12 -25.92 10.42 34.42
CA ASN A 12 -24.99 11.52 34.60
C ASN A 12 -24.67 12.12 33.22
N THR A 13 -25.53 13.01 32.72
CA THR A 13 -25.35 13.69 31.43
C THR A 13 -24.41 14.88 31.60
N GLY A 14 -23.10 14.62 31.54
CA GLY A 14 -22.10 15.67 31.41
C GLY A 14 -22.07 16.24 29.99
N LEU A 15 -23.11 16.98 29.57
CA LEU A 15 -23.14 17.66 28.26
C LEU A 15 -22.26 18.92 28.32
N GLY A 16 -21.04 18.85 27.79
CA GLY A 16 -20.16 20.01 27.62
C GLY A 16 -20.52 20.83 26.37
N LEU A 17 -21.24 21.94 26.52
CA LEU A 17 -21.57 22.87 25.43
C LEU A 17 -21.06 24.29 25.76
N THR A 18 -20.30 24.95 24.87
CA THR A 18 -19.80 26.32 25.05
C THR A 18 -20.44 27.34 24.09
N ALA A 19 -20.94 28.44 24.70
CA ALA A 19 -21.48 29.73 24.21
C ALA A 19 -22.83 29.71 23.43
N SER A 20 -23.85 30.56 23.70
CA SER A 20 -24.13 31.53 24.78
C SER A 20 -25.66 31.64 24.93
N THR A 21 -26.15 31.59 26.18
CA THR A 21 -27.57 31.65 26.63
C THR A 21 -28.43 30.42 26.30
N GLN A 22 -28.59 29.53 27.29
CA GLN A 22 -29.52 28.40 27.24
C GLN A 22 -30.45 28.45 28.44
N THR A 23 -31.72 28.12 28.24
CA THR A 23 -32.68 27.84 29.32
C THR A 23 -32.93 26.34 29.32
N TYR A 24 -32.67 25.69 30.44
CA TYR A 24 -32.97 24.28 30.68
C TYR A 24 -34.22 24.21 31.57
N GLU A 25 -35.30 23.62 31.06
CA GLU A 25 -36.46 23.29 31.88
C GLU A 25 -36.66 21.77 31.86
N ASN A 26 -36.39 21.14 33.00
CA ASN A 26 -36.75 19.76 33.25
C ASN A 26 -38.20 19.72 33.74
N PHE A 27 -39.12 19.13 32.97
CA PHE A 27 -40.45 18.82 33.48
C PHE A 27 -40.35 17.54 34.33
N ALA A 28 -40.00 17.72 35.60
CA ALA A 28 -39.94 16.61 36.55
C ALA A 28 -41.34 16.00 36.73
N GLY A 29 -41.50 14.77 36.25
CA GLY A 29 -42.56 13.85 36.62
C GLY A 29 -41.95 12.49 36.96
N LEU A 30 -41.41 12.38 38.17
CA LEU A 30 -40.86 11.14 38.73
C LEU A 30 -41.89 9.99 38.63
N SER A 31 -41.42 8.80 38.21
CA SER A 31 -42.10 7.50 38.06
C SER A 31 -42.75 7.20 36.69
N GLY A 32 -41.95 6.79 35.71
CA GLY A 32 -42.42 6.11 34.50
C GLY A 32 -41.40 6.08 33.38
N SER A 33 -41.48 5.10 32.48
CA SER A 33 -40.56 4.84 31.36
C SER A 33 -40.67 5.84 30.19
N ASN A 34 -41.03 7.10 30.45
CA ASN A 34 -41.34 8.12 29.45
C ASN A 34 -40.79 9.51 29.89
N ASP A 35 -39.52 9.80 29.63
CA ASP A 35 -38.96 11.14 29.85
C ASP A 35 -39.01 11.99 28.56
N VAL A 36 -39.34 13.28 28.72
CA VAL A 36 -39.36 14.26 27.63
C VAL A 36 -38.43 15.42 27.99
N ASN A 37 -37.41 15.66 27.17
CA ASN A 37 -36.51 16.79 27.31
C ASN A 37 -36.78 17.82 26.20
N ARG A 38 -36.82 19.11 26.56
CA ARG A 38 -37.01 20.22 25.62
C ARG A 38 -35.76 21.09 25.58
N LEU A 39 -35.19 21.28 24.39
CA LEU A 39 -34.04 22.16 24.16
C LEU A 39 -34.47 23.35 23.31
N SER A 40 -34.19 24.56 23.77
CA SER A 40 -34.49 25.81 23.05
C SER A 40 -33.21 26.64 22.91
N PHE A 41 -32.93 27.11 21.68
CA PHE A 41 -31.75 27.90 21.37
C PHE A 41 -32.13 29.35 21.04
N GLY A 42 -31.51 30.30 21.74
CA GLY A 42 -31.66 31.73 21.47
C GLY A 42 -30.59 32.20 20.50
N SER A 43 -30.93 32.37 19.23
CA SER A 43 -30.10 32.93 18.13
C SER A 43 -29.09 31.99 17.44
N CYS A 44 -28.82 32.32 16.17
CA CYS A 44 -28.26 31.46 15.14
C CYS A 44 -26.73 31.52 15.07
N TYR A 45 -26.10 30.51 15.66
CA TYR A 45 -24.82 29.97 15.20
C TYR A 45 -24.96 28.45 15.12
N SER A 46 -24.09 27.81 14.35
CA SER A 46 -24.04 26.35 14.21
C SER A 46 -23.79 25.69 15.58
N SER A 47 -24.87 25.28 16.25
CA SER A 47 -24.80 24.50 17.48
C SER A 47 -24.58 23.03 17.10
N ASN A 48 -23.44 22.46 17.48
CA ASN A 48 -23.25 21.02 17.45
C ASN A 48 -23.95 20.43 18.68
N LEU A 49 -24.93 19.55 18.49
CA LEU A 49 -25.45 18.73 19.58
C LEU A 49 -24.54 17.50 19.71
N MET A 50 -23.73 17.45 20.76
CA MET A 50 -22.95 16.26 21.10
C MET A 50 -23.73 15.43 22.12
N LEU A 51 -23.95 14.16 21.81
CA LEU A 51 -24.54 13.19 22.73
C LEU A 51 -23.39 12.37 23.31
N ASP A 52 -22.88 12.77 24.48
CA ASP A 52 -21.86 12.00 25.16
C ASP A 52 -22.52 10.78 25.83
N SER A 53 -22.20 9.60 25.30
CA SER A 53 -22.48 8.25 25.81
C SER A 53 -23.95 7.80 25.84
N PHE A 54 -24.30 6.86 24.95
CA PHE A 54 -25.52 6.05 25.04
C PHE A 54 -25.15 4.56 25.14
N SER A 55 -25.77 3.83 26.08
CA SER A 55 -25.67 2.38 26.22
C SER A 55 -27.07 1.80 26.12
N ILE A 56 -27.37 1.03 25.05
CA ILE A 56 -28.60 0.25 24.93
C ILE A 56 -28.24 -1.25 24.87
N ASP A 57 -28.93 -2.02 25.71
CA ASP A 57 -28.98 -3.47 25.66
C ASP A 57 -30.15 -3.93 24.77
N GLU A 58 -29.84 -4.90 23.91
CA GLU A 58 -30.70 -5.64 22.96
C GLU A 58 -30.92 -5.09 21.53
N TYR A 59 -30.92 -6.06 20.60
CA TYR A 59 -30.90 -5.96 19.14
C TYR A 59 -32.16 -5.33 18.55
N THR A 60 -32.03 -4.32 17.67
CA THR A 60 -32.93 -4.10 16.52
C THR A 60 -32.37 -3.04 15.55
N PRO A 61 -32.35 -3.26 14.22
CA PRO A 61 -31.94 -2.25 13.25
C PRO A 61 -33.05 -1.24 12.96
N LEU A 62 -32.67 0.03 12.72
CA LEU A 62 -33.56 1.12 12.29
C LEU A 62 -33.65 1.16 10.75
N ILE A 63 -34.87 1.20 10.19
CA ILE A 63 -35.13 1.50 8.77
C ILE A 63 -36.18 2.62 8.72
N GLU A 64 -35.93 3.61 7.87
CA GLU A 64 -36.76 4.81 7.71
C GLU A 64 -37.66 4.73 6.47
N SER A 65 -38.84 5.34 6.52
CA SER A 65 -39.63 5.67 5.33
C SER A 65 -39.28 7.08 4.82
N SER A 66 -38.85 7.12 3.56
CA SER A 66 -38.64 8.29 2.68
C SER A 66 -37.57 9.34 3.07
N ASN A 67 -36.35 9.00 2.65
CA ASN A 67 -35.20 9.84 2.25
C ASN A 67 -34.10 10.16 3.29
N SER A 68 -32.90 9.67 2.93
CA SER A 68 -31.54 9.87 3.51
C SER A 68 -31.23 9.19 4.86
N ASN A 69 -30.67 7.97 4.80
CA ASN A 69 -30.21 7.23 5.99
C ASN A 69 -28.69 7.27 6.19
N VAL A 70 -28.27 7.58 7.42
CA VAL A 70 -27.00 7.16 8.03
C VAL A 70 -27.32 5.97 8.95
N LEU A 71 -26.64 4.84 8.76
CA LEU A 71 -26.75 3.65 9.62
C LEU A 71 -25.74 3.77 10.76
N VAL A 72 -26.15 3.52 12.02
CA VAL A 72 -25.23 3.47 13.17
C VAL A 72 -25.33 2.11 13.86
N ASN A 73 -24.20 1.40 13.98
CA ASN A 73 -24.11 0.07 14.61
C ASN A 73 -23.81 0.16 16.11
N ARG A 74 -24.01 -0.95 16.85
CA ARG A 74 -23.67 -1.05 18.27
C ARG A 74 -22.16 -0.84 18.47
N GLY A 75 -21.80 0.16 19.26
CA GLY A 75 -20.41 0.49 19.59
C GLY A 75 -19.73 1.44 18.59
N GLU A 76 -20.46 2.02 17.64
CA GLU A 76 -19.92 3.10 16.81
C GLU A 76 -19.83 4.40 17.60
N ASP A 77 -18.63 4.99 17.57
CA ASP A 77 -18.37 6.34 18.06
C ASP A 77 -18.91 7.34 17.04
N ILE A 78 -20.00 8.03 17.40
CA ILE A 78 -20.63 9.05 16.56
C ILE A 78 -20.15 10.46 16.86
N THR A 79 -19.07 10.62 17.65
CA THR A 79 -18.52 11.93 18.00
C THR A 79 -18.20 12.73 16.75
N GLY A 80 -18.81 13.92 16.60
CA GLY A 80 -18.66 14.79 15.43
C GLY A 80 -19.65 14.54 14.29
N SER A 81 -20.60 13.61 14.43
CA SER A 81 -21.67 13.38 13.44
C SER A 81 -22.66 14.55 13.40
N LYS A 82 -22.99 15.03 12.19
CA LYS A 82 -23.93 16.14 11.97
C LYS A 82 -25.31 15.59 11.65
N PHE A 83 -26.27 15.74 12.55
CA PHE A 83 -27.67 15.42 12.29
C PHE A 83 -28.38 16.65 11.73
N ASN A 84 -28.73 16.59 10.43
CA ASN A 84 -29.38 17.63 9.65
C ASN A 84 -28.73 19.03 9.68
N SER A 85 -28.10 19.41 8.56
CA SER A 85 -27.77 20.80 8.29
C SER A 85 -29.07 21.60 8.08
N VAL A 86 -29.42 22.46 9.03
CA VAL A 86 -30.57 23.36 8.85
C VAL A 86 -30.15 24.56 8.01
N GLU A 87 -30.89 24.84 6.93
CA GLU A 87 -30.75 26.10 6.18
C GLU A 87 -31.08 27.31 7.07
N PRO A 88 -30.37 28.46 6.92
CA PRO A 88 -30.39 29.59 7.85
C PRO A 88 -31.67 30.45 7.85
N ARG A 89 -32.84 29.92 7.44
CA ARG A 89 -34.05 30.72 7.15
C ARG A 89 -35.09 30.85 8.27
N TYR A 90 -34.84 30.36 9.49
CA TYR A 90 -35.84 30.36 10.57
C TYR A 90 -35.37 31.10 11.82
N THR A 91 -36.18 32.03 12.33
CA THR A 91 -35.83 32.93 13.44
C THR A 91 -36.07 32.35 14.84
N GLN A 92 -36.66 31.15 14.94
CA GLN A 92 -36.72 30.36 16.18
C GLN A 92 -37.13 28.92 15.82
N MET A 93 -36.52 27.91 16.46
CA MET A 93 -36.92 26.50 16.31
C MET A 93 -36.99 25.82 17.67
N THR A 94 -37.99 24.97 17.84
CA THR A 94 -38.15 24.09 19.00
C THR A 94 -38.06 22.65 18.52
N TRP A 95 -37.29 21.81 19.23
CA TRP A 95 -37.17 20.38 18.95
C TRP A 95 -37.72 19.59 20.13
N ASP A 96 -38.62 18.65 19.85
CA ASP A 96 -39.10 17.68 20.83
C ASP A 96 -38.50 16.31 20.50
N THR A 97 -37.71 15.74 21.40
CA THR A 97 -37.22 14.36 21.30
C THR A 97 -38.08 13.44 22.15
N ARG A 98 -38.62 12.36 21.57
CA ARG A 98 -39.37 11.32 22.31
C ARG A 98 -38.63 9.98 22.26
N LEU A 99 -38.53 9.33 23.42
CA LEU A 99 -38.18 7.91 23.53
C LEU A 99 -39.47 7.16 23.86
N SER A 100 -39.89 6.20 23.01
CA SER A 100 -41.07 5.38 23.29
C SER A 100 -40.75 3.90 23.06
N PRO A 101 -41.05 3.02 24.02
CA PRO A 101 -40.88 1.58 23.83
C PRO A 101 -42.25 0.94 23.59
N GLN A 102 -42.70 0.76 22.35
CA GLN A 102 -43.82 -0.15 22.01
C GLN A 102 -43.68 -0.78 20.60
N PRO A 103 -44.28 -1.98 20.39
CA PRO A 103 -43.93 -2.90 19.33
C PRO A 103 -44.70 -2.61 18.04
N SER A 104 -44.27 -1.61 17.28
CA SER A 104 -44.64 -1.46 15.88
C SER A 104 -43.67 -0.52 15.17
N ASN A 105 -42.69 -1.09 14.49
CA ASN A 105 -42.04 -0.72 13.23
C ASN A 105 -41.91 0.76 12.78
N GLU A 106 -41.76 1.77 13.64
CA GLU A 106 -41.40 3.12 13.14
C GLU A 106 -40.73 4.00 14.21
N PHE A 107 -39.52 4.49 13.89
CA PHE A 107 -38.84 5.61 14.55
C PHE A 107 -38.80 6.74 13.53
N GLY A 108 -39.25 7.95 13.87
CA GLY A 108 -39.25 9.08 12.94
C GLY A 108 -39.23 10.43 13.64
N LEU A 109 -38.43 11.36 13.11
CA LEU A 109 -38.48 12.78 13.45
C LEU A 109 -39.67 13.41 12.70
N THR A 110 -40.70 13.87 13.41
CA THR A 110 -41.83 14.58 12.79
C THR A 110 -41.61 16.09 12.91
N SER A 111 -41.46 16.79 11.78
CA SER A 111 -41.52 18.26 11.76
C SER A 111 -42.97 18.71 11.56
N TYR A 112 -43.46 19.62 12.40
CA TYR A 112 -44.72 20.34 12.18
C TYR A 112 -44.39 21.75 11.68
N PHE A 113 -44.80 22.08 10.44
CA PHE A 113 -44.80 23.45 9.95
C PHE A 113 -46.13 24.12 10.26
N THR A 114 -46.13 25.19 11.07
CA THR A 114 -47.24 26.14 11.12
C THR A 114 -46.98 27.28 10.13
N GLN A 115 -47.98 27.50 9.28
CA GLN A 115 -48.00 28.43 8.16
C GLN A 115 -47.93 29.90 8.63
N LEU A 116 -47.03 30.71 8.05
CA LEU A 116 -47.13 32.18 8.10
C LEU A 116 -46.84 32.80 6.72
N ASN A 117 -47.75 33.69 6.33
CA ASN A 117 -47.86 34.44 5.07
C ASN A 117 -46.83 35.58 4.94
N ASN A 118 -46.47 35.88 3.68
CA ASN A 118 -45.93 37.14 3.11
C ASN A 118 -44.48 37.50 3.52
N ASP A 119 -43.59 38.07 2.71
CA ASP A 119 -43.69 38.89 1.50
C ASP A 119 -42.37 38.79 0.68
N PHE A 120 -42.44 39.16 -0.59
CA PHE A 120 -41.35 39.09 -1.59
C PHE A 120 -40.05 39.81 -1.20
N GLY A 121 -38.91 39.14 -1.44
CA GLY A 121 -37.58 39.74 -1.38
C GLY A 121 -36.54 38.87 -2.09
N ASN A 122 -36.28 39.20 -3.36
CA ASN A 122 -35.32 38.54 -4.23
C ASN A 122 -33.87 38.82 -3.76
N SER A 123 -33.18 37.80 -3.26
CA SER A 123 -31.72 37.82 -3.12
C SER A 123 -31.14 36.42 -3.31
N ASN A 124 -30.84 36.09 -4.57
CA ASN A 124 -29.88 35.06 -4.93
C ASN A 124 -28.53 35.38 -4.29
N SER A 125 -28.09 34.57 -3.32
CA SER A 125 -26.70 34.52 -2.88
C SER A 125 -26.33 33.08 -2.57
N SER A 126 -26.06 32.31 -3.62
CA SER A 126 -25.31 31.06 -3.53
C SER A 126 -23.90 31.39 -3.05
N THR A 127 -23.57 31.16 -1.79
CA THR A 127 -22.18 31.14 -1.36
C THR A 127 -21.53 29.87 -1.92
N GLN A 128 -21.12 29.93 -3.20
CA GLN A 128 -20.17 28.99 -3.77
C GLN A 128 -18.93 29.02 -2.87
N THR A 129 -18.58 27.89 -2.27
CA THR A 129 -17.24 27.69 -1.73
C THR A 129 -16.28 27.69 -2.92
N THR A 130 -15.63 28.83 -3.18
CA THR A 130 -14.67 29.01 -4.27
C THR A 130 -13.29 28.48 -3.86
N ASP A 131 -13.21 27.21 -3.51
CA ASP A 131 -11.93 26.55 -3.29
C ASP A 131 -11.44 25.84 -4.55
N TRP A 132 -10.23 25.29 -4.51
CA TRP A 132 -9.64 24.64 -5.68
C TRP A 132 -10.46 23.42 -6.11
N PHE A 133 -11.00 22.64 -5.16
CA PHE A 133 -11.80 21.45 -5.47
C PHE A 133 -13.06 21.80 -6.26
N SER A 134 -13.87 22.76 -5.79
CA SER A 134 -15.08 23.22 -6.49
C SER A 134 -14.79 23.86 -7.85
N GLN A 135 -13.58 24.37 -8.07
CA GLN A 135 -13.18 25.02 -9.33
C GLN A 135 -12.63 24.06 -10.37
N ASN A 136 -12.06 22.92 -9.95
CA ASN A 136 -11.30 22.03 -10.83
C ASN A 136 -11.92 20.64 -10.99
N LEU A 137 -12.79 20.24 -10.06
CA LEU A 137 -13.55 18.99 -10.10
C LEU A 137 -15.01 19.28 -10.39
N SER A 138 -15.76 18.25 -10.80
CA SER A 138 -17.15 18.36 -11.24
C SER A 138 -18.08 17.38 -10.53
N ASP A 139 -17.56 16.26 -10.01
CA ASP A 139 -18.31 15.29 -9.23
C ASP A 139 -18.49 15.77 -7.77
N PRO A 140 -19.73 15.97 -7.28
CA PRO A 140 -19.98 16.49 -5.94
C PRO A 140 -19.47 15.59 -4.80
N GLN A 141 -19.49 14.27 -4.98
CA GLN A 141 -19.05 13.33 -3.95
C GLN A 141 -17.54 13.35 -3.83
N LEU A 142 -16.82 13.28 -4.96
CA LEU A 142 -15.36 13.37 -5.01
C LEU A 142 -14.86 14.73 -4.54
N ILE A 143 -15.54 15.84 -4.88
CA ILE A 143 -15.23 17.16 -4.34
C ILE A 143 -15.26 17.13 -2.81
N THR A 144 -16.34 16.59 -2.24
CA THR A 144 -16.53 16.55 -0.78
C THR A 144 -15.49 15.65 -0.12
N LYS A 145 -15.24 14.46 -0.68
CA LYS A 145 -14.32 13.46 -0.14
C LYS A 145 -12.87 13.91 -0.25
N ALA A 146 -12.43 14.35 -1.42
CA ALA A 146 -11.06 14.81 -1.66
C ALA A 146 -10.73 16.05 -0.82
N ARG A 147 -11.67 17.00 -0.69
CA ARG A 147 -11.51 18.18 0.19
C ARG A 147 -11.30 17.79 1.64
N ALA A 148 -12.12 16.86 2.15
CA ALA A 148 -12.04 16.43 3.53
C ALA A 148 -10.70 15.73 3.83
N LEU A 149 -10.26 14.85 2.93
CA LEU A 149 -9.02 14.10 3.08
C LEU A 149 -7.77 14.99 2.94
N ALA A 150 -7.81 16.02 2.09
CA ALA A 150 -6.71 16.97 1.93
C ALA A 150 -6.62 18.05 3.03
N ALA A 151 -7.35 17.92 4.14
CA ALA A 151 -7.37 18.94 5.19
C ALA A 151 -6.01 19.16 5.87
N ASP A 152 -5.13 18.15 5.83
CA ASP A 152 -3.74 18.20 6.28
C ASP A 152 -2.77 18.70 5.19
N ASN A 153 -3.29 19.10 4.02
CA ASN A 153 -2.54 19.45 2.80
C ASN A 153 -1.73 18.29 2.22
N GLN A 154 -2.11 17.05 2.51
CA GLN A 154 -1.50 15.86 1.95
C GLN A 154 -2.55 14.94 1.32
N PHE A 155 -2.18 14.23 0.25
CA PHE A 155 -2.85 12.98 -0.13
C PHE A 155 -1.91 11.81 0.13
N SER A 156 -2.19 11.09 1.21
CA SER A 156 -1.52 9.85 1.56
C SER A 156 -2.01 8.69 0.69
N ARG A 157 -1.36 7.53 0.86
CA ARG A 157 -1.80 6.27 0.24
C ARG A 157 -3.25 5.95 0.58
N ASN A 158 -3.63 6.10 1.84
CA ASN A 158 -4.98 5.72 2.30
C ASN A 158 -6.03 6.69 1.75
N ASP A 159 -5.71 7.98 1.69
CA ASP A 159 -6.61 8.98 1.10
C ASP A 159 -6.92 8.65 -0.36
N MET A 160 -5.89 8.33 -1.16
CA MET A 160 -6.10 7.98 -2.56
C MET A 160 -6.91 6.69 -2.73
N ILE A 161 -6.69 5.68 -1.89
CA ILE A 161 -7.53 4.46 -1.88
C ILE A 161 -8.98 4.81 -1.56
N GLU A 162 -9.23 5.67 -0.56
CA GLU A 162 -10.59 6.11 -0.21
C GLU A 162 -11.25 6.95 -1.30
N ILE A 163 -10.50 7.82 -1.98
CA ILE A 163 -10.97 8.61 -3.12
C ILE A 163 -11.36 7.67 -4.28
N PHE A 164 -10.51 6.70 -4.63
CA PHE A 164 -10.85 5.71 -5.65
C PHE A 164 -12.07 4.88 -5.29
N ARG A 165 -12.24 4.55 -4.01
CA ARG A 165 -13.41 3.81 -3.53
C ARG A 165 -14.69 4.64 -3.54
N ASN A 166 -14.57 5.94 -3.30
CA ASN A 166 -15.70 6.87 -3.35
C ASN A 166 -16.21 7.05 -4.79
N ALA A 167 -15.33 7.08 -5.79
CA ALA A 167 -15.69 7.14 -7.20
C ALA A 167 -16.49 5.93 -7.72
N LYS A 168 -16.71 4.90 -6.91
CA LYS A 168 -17.51 3.72 -7.27
C LYS A 168 -18.98 3.89 -6.88
N ASP A 169 -19.44 5.10 -6.64
CA ASP A 169 -20.86 5.37 -6.47
C ASP A 169 -21.63 4.85 -7.69
N ASP A 170 -22.82 4.30 -7.44
CA ASP A 170 -23.61 3.56 -8.43
C ASP A 170 -22.91 2.34 -9.09
N ASN A 171 -21.79 1.88 -8.52
CA ASN A 171 -21.00 0.72 -8.95
C ASN A 171 -20.41 0.81 -10.37
N VAL A 172 -20.35 2.02 -10.95
CA VAL A 172 -19.79 2.28 -12.27
C VAL A 172 -19.02 3.60 -12.25
N ILE A 173 -17.78 3.57 -12.72
CA ILE A 173 -16.96 4.77 -12.88
C ILE A 173 -17.42 5.53 -14.12
N ASN A 174 -18.05 6.68 -13.95
CA ASN A 174 -18.51 7.52 -15.05
C ASN A 174 -17.39 8.45 -15.58
N ALA A 175 -17.70 9.20 -16.64
CA ALA A 175 -16.73 10.07 -17.29
C ALA A 175 -16.31 11.28 -16.43
N ILE A 176 -17.17 11.73 -15.53
CA ILE A 176 -16.92 12.86 -14.63
C ILE A 176 -15.95 12.42 -13.54
N GLU A 177 -16.25 11.30 -12.87
CA GLU A 177 -15.35 10.71 -11.86
C GLU A 177 -13.97 10.42 -12.43
N LEU A 178 -13.88 9.76 -13.59
CA LEU A 178 -12.59 9.43 -14.19
C LEU A 178 -11.78 10.70 -14.54
N LYS A 179 -12.45 11.75 -15.01
CA LYS A 179 -11.81 13.04 -15.29
C LYS A 179 -11.29 13.66 -13.99
N ASP A 180 -12.10 13.69 -12.94
CA ASP A 180 -11.74 14.29 -11.66
C ASP A 180 -10.61 13.55 -10.95
N LEU A 181 -10.62 12.21 -10.97
CA LEU A 181 -9.53 11.38 -10.50
C LEU A 181 -8.21 11.71 -11.22
N ARG A 182 -8.24 11.89 -12.55
CA ARG A 182 -7.07 12.31 -13.33
C ARG A 182 -6.62 13.74 -13.01
N VAL A 183 -7.56 14.64 -12.72
CA VAL A 183 -7.24 16.01 -12.27
C VAL A 183 -6.52 15.98 -10.91
N LEU A 184 -6.99 15.17 -9.96
CA LEU A 184 -6.31 14.99 -8.67
C LEU A 184 -4.89 14.45 -8.85
N VAL A 185 -4.70 13.39 -9.63
CA VAL A 185 -3.38 12.77 -9.85
C VAL A 185 -2.41 13.71 -10.59
N SER A 186 -2.88 14.44 -11.60
CA SER A 186 -2.04 15.41 -12.33
C SER A 186 -1.68 16.65 -11.51
N ASN A 187 -2.36 16.90 -10.41
CA ASN A 187 -2.08 18.00 -9.47
C ASN A 187 -1.50 17.49 -8.13
N ALA A 188 -0.84 16.32 -8.13
CA ALA A 188 -0.24 15.69 -6.97
C ALA A 188 0.65 16.63 -6.12
N ASP A 189 1.44 17.51 -6.75
CA ASP A 189 2.32 18.48 -6.06
C ASP A 189 1.54 19.46 -5.18
N ARG A 190 0.29 19.79 -5.55
CA ARG A 190 -0.57 20.68 -4.76
C ARG A 190 -0.90 20.10 -3.38
N PHE A 191 -0.93 18.77 -3.31
CA PHE A 191 -1.38 18.02 -2.14
C PHE A 191 -0.23 17.20 -1.55
N ASN A 192 1.02 17.62 -1.71
CA ASN A 192 2.22 16.95 -1.18
C ASN A 192 2.16 15.41 -1.29
N MET A 193 1.61 14.91 -2.41
CA MET A 193 1.34 13.50 -2.59
C MET A 193 2.68 12.78 -2.77
N PRO A 194 3.02 11.77 -1.93
CA PRO A 194 4.28 11.06 -2.07
C PRO A 194 4.43 10.45 -3.47
N ASP A 195 5.66 10.42 -4.01
CA ASP A 195 5.91 9.96 -5.38
C ASP A 195 5.35 8.56 -5.67
N TYR A 196 5.49 7.63 -4.73
CA TYR A 196 4.94 6.28 -4.91
C TYR A 196 3.41 6.29 -4.97
N VAL A 197 2.74 7.14 -4.19
CA VAL A 197 1.27 7.30 -4.23
C VAL A 197 0.85 7.90 -5.57
N ARG A 198 1.55 8.93 -6.04
CA ARG A 198 1.28 9.56 -7.34
C ARG A 198 1.46 8.58 -8.49
N VAL A 199 2.58 7.85 -8.54
CA VAL A 199 2.85 6.88 -9.62
C VAL A 199 1.87 5.72 -9.58
N LEU A 200 1.56 5.15 -8.42
CA LEU A 200 0.57 4.08 -8.33
C LEU A 200 -0.84 4.57 -8.67
N SER A 201 -1.20 5.78 -8.27
CA SER A 201 -2.47 6.43 -8.65
C SER A 201 -2.57 6.64 -10.16
N ASP A 202 -1.49 7.09 -10.81
CA ASP A 202 -1.41 7.22 -12.26
C ASP A 202 -1.69 5.88 -12.95
N LYS A 203 -1.12 4.77 -12.46
CA LYS A 203 -1.39 3.44 -12.99
C LYS A 203 -2.82 2.95 -12.79
N VAL A 204 -3.56 3.48 -11.81
CA VAL A 204 -4.98 3.17 -11.62
C VAL A 204 -5.83 3.92 -12.65
N VAL A 205 -5.60 5.23 -12.83
CA VAL A 205 -6.53 6.10 -13.58
C VAL A 205 -6.15 6.33 -15.04
N ASN A 206 -4.88 6.11 -15.38
CA ASN A 206 -4.32 6.26 -16.72
C ASN A 206 -3.93 4.90 -17.33
N THR A 207 -3.47 4.95 -18.59
CA THR A 207 -3.09 3.74 -19.31
C THR A 207 -1.79 3.17 -18.78
N ASN A 208 -1.81 1.92 -18.35
CA ASN A 208 -0.64 1.11 -18.07
C ASN A 208 -0.80 -0.25 -18.77
N VAL A 209 0.25 -0.70 -19.48
CA VAL A 209 0.20 -1.99 -20.19
C VAL A 209 0.00 -3.18 -19.24
N ALA A 210 0.49 -3.08 -18.00
CA ALA A 210 0.30 -4.11 -16.99
C ALA A 210 -1.16 -4.24 -16.51
N ASN A 211 -2.02 -3.25 -16.75
CA ASN A 211 -3.44 -3.34 -16.39
C ASN A 211 -4.22 -4.33 -17.26
N THR A 212 -3.65 -4.80 -18.37
CA THR A 212 -4.31 -5.81 -19.22
C THR A 212 -4.66 -7.08 -18.44
N LYS A 213 -3.93 -7.40 -17.36
CA LYS A 213 -4.14 -8.60 -16.55
C LYS A 213 -4.19 -8.32 -15.05
N TYR A 214 -4.94 -9.20 -14.37
CA TYR A 214 -4.97 -9.36 -12.92
C TYR A 214 -5.15 -10.85 -12.60
N GLN A 215 -4.17 -11.44 -11.92
CA GLN A 215 -4.09 -12.86 -11.56
C GLN A 215 -4.31 -13.79 -12.77
N GLY A 216 -3.71 -13.40 -13.90
CA GLY A 216 -3.80 -14.13 -15.17
C GLY A 216 -5.12 -13.96 -15.93
N GLN A 217 -6.10 -13.24 -15.37
CA GLN A 217 -7.37 -12.91 -16.02
C GLN A 217 -7.32 -11.52 -16.65
N ASN A 218 -8.14 -11.28 -17.68
CA ASN A 218 -8.27 -9.96 -18.29
C ASN A 218 -8.83 -8.94 -17.28
N LEU A 219 -8.27 -7.74 -17.26
CA LEU A 219 -8.72 -6.62 -16.42
C LEU A 219 -8.95 -5.34 -17.22
N ASP A 220 -7.94 -4.93 -18.01
CA ASP A 220 -7.85 -3.68 -18.77
C ASP A 220 -7.79 -2.38 -17.93
N ASN A 221 -7.38 -1.30 -18.60
CA ASN A 221 -7.28 0.04 -18.02
C ASN A 221 -8.63 0.60 -17.61
N LEU A 222 -8.64 1.54 -16.66
CA LEU A 222 -9.84 2.25 -16.25
C LEU A 222 -10.34 3.18 -17.37
N PHE A 223 -11.63 3.10 -17.67
CA PHE A 223 -12.32 3.97 -18.64
C PHE A 223 -13.73 4.32 -18.14
N ALA A 224 -14.38 5.31 -18.77
CA ALA A 224 -15.74 5.68 -18.40
C ALA A 224 -16.71 4.53 -18.76
N GLY A 225 -17.40 3.99 -17.76
CA GLY A 225 -18.19 2.76 -17.83
C GLY A 225 -17.51 1.55 -17.16
N SER A 226 -16.28 1.68 -16.67
CA SER A 226 -15.63 0.66 -15.85
C SER A 226 -16.44 0.34 -14.60
N THR A 227 -16.50 -0.93 -14.21
CA THR A 227 -17.24 -1.34 -13.00
C THR A 227 -16.47 -1.00 -11.72
N GLY A 228 -17.18 -0.85 -10.60
CA GLY A 228 -16.55 -0.76 -9.28
C GLY A 228 -15.63 -1.94 -8.95
N ASN A 229 -15.92 -3.14 -9.47
CA ASN A 229 -15.04 -4.30 -9.35
C ASN A 229 -13.73 -4.15 -10.14
N GLN A 230 -13.76 -3.52 -11.32
CA GLN A 230 -12.53 -3.21 -12.07
C GLN A 230 -11.66 -2.23 -11.27
N MET A 231 -12.27 -1.20 -10.68
CA MET A 231 -11.56 -0.27 -9.78
C MET A 231 -10.94 -1.01 -8.58
N GLU A 232 -11.67 -1.87 -7.89
CA GLU A 232 -11.13 -2.64 -6.75
C GLU A 232 -9.97 -3.55 -7.16
N LYS A 233 -10.00 -4.16 -8.35
CA LYS A 233 -8.87 -4.95 -8.85
C LYS A 233 -7.64 -4.09 -9.18
N LEU A 234 -7.83 -2.88 -9.71
CA LEU A 234 -6.74 -1.93 -9.94
C LEU A 234 -6.14 -1.42 -8.62
N ILE A 235 -6.98 -1.11 -7.63
CA ILE A 235 -6.53 -0.83 -6.25
C ILE A 235 -5.76 -2.02 -5.70
N GLY A 236 -6.30 -3.23 -5.85
CA GLY A 236 -5.67 -4.48 -5.44
C GLY A 236 -4.27 -4.65 -6.04
N LYS A 237 -4.16 -4.45 -7.36
CA LYS A 237 -2.91 -4.55 -8.11
C LYS A 237 -1.88 -3.53 -7.64
N TRP A 238 -2.23 -2.26 -7.65
CA TRP A 238 -1.26 -1.17 -7.50
C TRP A 238 -1.03 -0.78 -6.05
N PHE A 239 -2.07 -0.78 -5.22
CA PHE A 239 -1.96 -0.36 -3.83
C PHE A 239 -1.85 -1.52 -2.86
N LEU A 240 -2.46 -2.67 -3.11
CA LEU A 240 -2.51 -3.79 -2.15
C LEU A 240 -1.58 -4.96 -2.50
N GLY A 241 -0.94 -4.93 -3.68
CA GLY A 241 -0.01 -5.97 -4.13
C GLY A 241 -0.63 -7.37 -4.25
N SER A 242 -1.94 -7.44 -4.52
CA SER A 242 -2.69 -8.70 -4.61
C SER A 242 -2.62 -9.34 -6.01
N ASP A 243 -2.10 -8.63 -7.00
CA ASP A 243 -1.80 -9.20 -8.31
C ASP A 243 -0.43 -9.91 -8.32
N ARG A 244 -0.43 -11.11 -7.73
CA ARG A 244 0.80 -11.86 -7.48
C ARG A 244 1.33 -12.49 -8.77
N PRO A 245 2.67 -12.59 -8.93
CA PRO A 245 3.27 -13.27 -10.07
C PRO A 245 2.78 -14.71 -10.22
N THR A 246 2.60 -15.17 -11.45
CA THR A 246 2.26 -16.57 -11.71
C THR A 246 3.41 -17.49 -11.30
N ILE A 247 3.07 -18.66 -10.76
CA ILE A 247 4.00 -19.68 -10.29
C ILE A 247 3.69 -21.05 -10.92
N PRO A 248 4.69 -21.95 -11.03
CA PRO A 248 4.47 -23.35 -11.39
C PRO A 248 3.44 -24.05 -10.50
N VAL A 249 2.71 -25.02 -11.07
CA VAL A 249 1.60 -25.73 -10.42
C VAL A 249 1.98 -26.52 -9.16
N ASN A 250 3.26 -26.82 -8.97
CA ASN A 250 3.79 -27.53 -7.81
C ASN A 250 4.11 -26.61 -6.62
N TYR A 251 3.92 -25.29 -6.78
CA TYR A 251 4.07 -24.31 -5.71
C TYR A 251 2.70 -23.70 -5.34
N THR A 252 2.63 -23.17 -4.13
CA THR A 252 1.45 -22.42 -3.66
C THR A 252 1.89 -21.15 -2.97
N TYR A 253 1.02 -20.14 -2.94
CA TYR A 253 1.27 -18.93 -2.15
C TYR A 253 0.84 -19.13 -0.70
N GLN A 254 1.72 -18.78 0.24
CA GLN A 254 1.39 -18.69 1.67
C GLN A 254 1.87 -17.35 2.23
N GLN A 255 1.14 -16.82 3.20
CA GLN A 255 1.53 -15.58 3.88
C GLN A 255 2.78 -15.84 4.74
N ALA A 256 3.87 -15.15 4.43
CA ALA A 256 5.12 -15.28 5.16
C ALA A 256 5.06 -14.58 6.54
N SER A 257 5.46 -15.31 7.58
CA SER A 257 5.83 -14.75 8.88
C SER A 257 7.17 -14.02 8.78
N GLY A 258 7.48 -13.19 9.79
CA GLY A 258 8.75 -12.46 9.87
C GLY A 258 8.66 -10.98 9.52
N PHE A 259 9.82 -10.34 9.43
CA PHE A 259 9.99 -8.90 9.27
C PHE A 259 10.62 -8.59 7.90
N LEU A 260 10.43 -7.36 7.42
CA LEU A 260 11.07 -6.90 6.19
C LEU A 260 12.60 -7.00 6.31
N PHE A 261 13.16 -6.40 7.37
CA PHE A 261 14.58 -6.44 7.71
C PHE A 261 14.78 -7.05 9.10
N GLN A 262 15.85 -7.81 9.29
CA GLN A 262 16.27 -8.36 10.59
C GLN A 262 17.77 -8.15 10.75
N ASN A 263 18.17 -7.41 11.79
CA ASN A 263 19.59 -7.09 12.06
C ASN A 263 20.29 -6.25 10.96
N GLY A 264 19.49 -5.59 10.10
CA GLY A 264 19.99 -4.74 9.03
C GLY A 264 20.26 -5.51 7.74
N VAL A 265 20.36 -4.79 6.62
CA VAL A 265 20.60 -5.39 5.31
C VAL A 265 22.05 -5.87 5.20
N SER A 266 22.22 -7.13 4.81
CA SER A 266 23.50 -7.75 4.52
C SER A 266 23.47 -8.49 3.18
N TYR A 267 24.58 -8.50 2.46
CA TYR A 267 24.71 -9.33 1.25
C TYR A 267 24.57 -10.84 1.55
N GLN A 268 24.81 -11.24 2.81
CA GLN A 268 24.69 -12.63 3.25
C GLN A 268 23.24 -13.07 3.41
N ASP A 269 22.30 -12.13 3.45
CA ASP A 269 20.87 -12.42 3.45
C ASP A 269 20.44 -12.97 2.09
N VAL A 270 21.20 -12.70 1.03
CA VAL A 270 20.88 -13.23 -0.29
C VAL A 270 21.07 -14.75 -0.29
N ASN A 271 20.05 -15.46 -0.72
CA ASN A 271 20.13 -16.89 -0.98
C ASN A 271 19.15 -17.21 -2.11
N GLN A 272 19.71 -17.52 -3.29
CA GLN A 272 18.95 -17.86 -4.47
C GLN A 272 18.20 -19.19 -4.29
N GLY A 273 16.92 -19.19 -4.61
CA GLY A 273 16.10 -20.41 -4.66
C GLY A 273 16.08 -21.05 -6.05
N GLY A 274 14.98 -21.75 -6.36
CA GLY A 274 14.82 -22.56 -7.58
C GLY A 274 14.50 -21.76 -8.85
N LEU A 275 15.19 -20.65 -9.11
CA LEU A 275 14.96 -19.78 -10.29
C LEU A 275 16.27 -19.38 -10.94
N ALA A 276 16.34 -19.30 -12.27
CA ALA A 276 17.55 -18.91 -13.00
C ALA A 276 17.80 -17.38 -13.03
N ASN A 277 17.67 -16.69 -11.90
CA ASN A 277 17.83 -15.24 -11.78
C ASN A 277 19.07 -14.81 -10.97
N CYS A 278 20.17 -15.56 -11.09
CA CYS A 278 21.41 -15.30 -10.34
C CYS A 278 21.93 -13.87 -10.49
N TYR A 279 21.74 -13.27 -11.66
CA TYR A 279 22.07 -11.88 -11.94
C TYR A 279 21.32 -10.89 -11.02
N PHE A 280 20.06 -11.17 -10.70
CA PHE A 280 19.25 -10.37 -9.78
C PHE A 280 19.74 -10.51 -8.34
N MET A 281 20.01 -11.75 -7.92
CA MET A 281 20.59 -12.02 -6.61
C MET A 281 21.97 -11.38 -6.42
N ALA A 282 22.85 -11.51 -7.42
CA ALA A 282 24.16 -10.88 -7.40
C ALA A 282 24.05 -9.36 -7.33
N GLY A 283 23.21 -8.75 -8.16
CA GLY A 283 22.99 -7.30 -8.14
C GLY A 283 22.44 -6.80 -6.79
N LEU A 284 21.52 -7.53 -6.16
CA LEU A 284 21.07 -7.20 -4.79
C LEU A 284 22.21 -7.33 -3.77
N ALA A 285 22.99 -8.40 -3.82
CA ALA A 285 24.12 -8.64 -2.93
C ALA A 285 25.22 -7.57 -3.08
N GLU A 286 25.53 -7.14 -4.31
CA GLU A 286 26.45 -6.03 -4.59
C GLU A 286 26.00 -4.74 -3.90
N VAL A 287 24.73 -4.38 -4.05
CA VAL A 287 24.17 -3.17 -3.43
C VAL A 287 24.11 -3.32 -1.91
N ALA A 288 23.71 -4.47 -1.38
CA ALA A 288 23.67 -4.74 0.05
C ALA A 288 25.05 -4.65 0.70
N LEU A 289 26.10 -5.10 0.00
CA LEU A 289 27.48 -5.04 0.49
C LEU A 289 28.01 -3.61 0.63
N HIS A 290 27.80 -2.77 -0.38
CA HIS A 290 28.42 -1.44 -0.44
C HIS A 290 27.48 -0.28 -0.11
N SER A 291 26.18 -0.50 -0.14
CA SER A 291 25.16 0.54 0.00
C SER A 291 23.85 -0.03 0.58
N PRO A 292 23.87 -0.65 1.78
CA PRO A 292 22.68 -1.29 2.38
C PRO A 292 21.50 -0.31 2.55
N SER A 293 21.77 0.98 2.74
CA SER A 293 20.73 2.03 2.80
C SER A 293 19.96 2.20 1.48
N LYS A 294 20.56 1.85 0.32
CA LYS A 294 19.87 1.85 -0.97
C LYS A 294 18.86 0.70 -1.08
N ILE A 295 19.15 -0.45 -0.47
CA ILE A 295 18.16 -1.52 -0.31
C ILE A 295 17.09 -1.08 0.68
N GLN A 296 17.45 -0.56 1.85
CA GLN A 296 16.45 -0.13 2.84
C GLN A 296 15.46 0.90 2.27
N SER A 297 15.98 1.94 1.60
CA SER A 297 15.19 3.00 0.97
C SER A 297 14.54 2.61 -0.36
N MET A 298 14.72 1.38 -0.86
CA MET A 298 13.93 0.89 -1.98
C MET A 298 12.53 0.44 -1.53
N PHE A 299 12.35 0.16 -0.24
CA PHE A 299 11.09 -0.26 0.33
C PHE A 299 10.39 0.88 1.08
N THR A 300 9.06 0.92 0.95
CA THR A 300 8.17 1.68 1.83
C THR A 300 7.23 0.67 2.48
N ASP A 301 7.28 0.57 3.80
CA ASP A 301 6.30 -0.19 4.57
C ASP A 301 4.98 0.60 4.60
N ASN A 302 3.90 -0.01 4.10
CA ASN A 302 2.60 0.65 4.03
C ASN A 302 1.79 0.48 5.33
N GLY A 303 2.29 -0.26 6.33
CA GLY A 303 1.63 -0.46 7.62
C GLY A 303 0.49 -1.48 7.62
N ASP A 304 0.22 -2.13 6.49
CA ASP A 304 -0.90 -3.06 6.27
C ASP A 304 -0.42 -4.43 5.75
N SER A 305 0.81 -4.83 6.10
CA SER A 305 1.49 -6.04 5.58
C SER A 305 1.71 -6.03 4.06
N THR A 306 1.71 -4.86 3.45
CA THR A 306 2.17 -4.65 2.08
C THR A 306 3.37 -3.71 2.05
N TYR A 307 4.20 -3.86 1.02
CA TYR A 307 5.42 -3.06 0.84
C TYR A 307 5.44 -2.50 -0.56
N THR A 308 5.65 -1.19 -0.69
CA THR A 308 5.89 -0.56 -1.99
C THR A 308 7.38 -0.57 -2.29
N VAL A 309 7.75 -1.05 -3.47
CA VAL A 309 9.14 -1.27 -3.89
C VAL A 309 9.45 -0.39 -5.09
N ARG A 310 10.56 0.36 -5.00
CA ARG A 310 11.03 1.29 -6.02
C ARG A 310 12.12 0.66 -6.89
N PHE A 311 12.00 0.86 -8.20
CA PHE A 311 13.07 0.61 -9.16
C PHE A 311 13.29 1.84 -10.06
N TYR A 312 14.52 2.04 -10.52
CA TYR A 312 14.90 3.11 -11.44
C TYR A 312 15.03 2.61 -12.87
N LYS A 313 14.73 3.48 -13.83
CA LYS A 313 15.15 3.35 -15.23
C LYS A 313 15.50 4.72 -15.75
N ASN A 314 16.71 4.90 -16.28
CA ASN A 314 17.19 6.19 -16.78
C ASN A 314 17.02 7.34 -15.77
N GLY A 315 17.28 7.06 -14.48
CA GLY A 315 17.12 8.02 -13.38
C GLY A 315 15.68 8.27 -12.92
N VAL A 316 14.66 7.73 -13.59
CA VAL A 316 13.25 7.85 -13.22
C VAL A 316 12.83 6.67 -12.35
N ALA A 317 12.16 6.94 -11.23
CA ALA A 317 11.62 5.92 -10.34
C ALA A 317 10.25 5.41 -10.82
N ASP A 318 10.06 4.10 -10.74
CA ASP A 318 8.76 3.44 -10.82
C ASP A 318 8.56 2.52 -9.60
N TYR A 319 7.30 2.22 -9.30
CA TYR A 319 6.88 1.58 -8.07
C TYR A 319 5.89 0.45 -8.31
N VAL A 320 5.99 -0.61 -7.50
CA VAL A 320 4.99 -1.68 -7.40
C VAL A 320 4.78 -2.02 -5.93
N THR A 321 3.56 -2.40 -5.55
CA THR A 321 3.29 -2.89 -4.20
C THR A 321 3.24 -4.41 -4.19
N VAL A 322 3.84 -5.04 -3.16
CA VAL A 322 3.80 -6.47 -2.92
C VAL A 322 3.17 -6.77 -1.57
N ASP A 323 2.32 -7.80 -1.50
CA ASP A 323 1.91 -8.38 -0.22
C ASP A 323 2.93 -9.44 0.29
N LYS A 324 2.75 -9.92 1.52
CA LYS A 324 3.61 -10.95 2.14
C LYS A 324 3.36 -12.39 1.68
N PHE A 325 2.50 -12.63 0.70
CA PHE A 325 2.32 -13.98 0.20
C PHE A 325 3.45 -14.34 -0.75
N LEU A 326 4.23 -15.36 -0.38
CA LEU A 326 5.38 -15.82 -1.14
C LEU A 326 5.17 -17.27 -1.60
N PRO A 327 5.76 -17.68 -2.74
CA PRO A 327 5.66 -19.05 -3.22
C PRO A 327 6.42 -20.01 -2.31
N ILE A 328 5.76 -21.11 -1.97
CA ILE A 328 6.32 -22.20 -1.18
C ILE A 328 6.29 -23.53 -1.94
N THR A 329 7.24 -24.39 -1.60
CA THR A 329 7.24 -25.80 -1.98
C THR A 329 6.17 -26.58 -1.20
N SER A 330 5.94 -27.84 -1.58
CA SER A 330 5.06 -28.74 -0.83
C SER A 330 5.55 -29.04 0.59
N SER A 331 6.84 -28.79 0.90
CA SER A 331 7.39 -28.92 2.25
C SER A 331 7.17 -27.66 3.11
N GLY A 332 6.60 -26.58 2.56
CA GLY A 332 6.38 -25.35 3.32
C GLY A 332 7.59 -24.43 3.43
N THR A 333 8.62 -24.64 2.62
CA THR A 333 9.78 -23.74 2.52
C THR A 333 9.61 -22.79 1.35
N PHE A 334 10.22 -21.60 1.39
CA PHE A 334 10.21 -20.70 0.24
C PHE A 334 10.79 -21.40 -1.00
N ALA A 335 10.14 -21.20 -2.14
CA ALA A 335 10.56 -21.83 -3.40
C ALA A 335 11.69 -21.06 -4.10
N TYR A 336 11.73 -19.73 -3.90
CA TYR A 336 12.64 -18.81 -4.57
C TYR A 336 13.55 -18.10 -3.57
N ALA A 337 13.85 -16.81 -3.78
CA ALA A 337 14.81 -16.09 -2.97
C ALA A 337 14.39 -16.04 -1.50
N GLN A 338 15.37 -16.16 -0.61
CA GLN A 338 15.16 -16.20 0.83
C GLN A 338 16.43 -15.79 1.58
N GLN A 339 16.35 -15.70 2.90
CA GLN A 339 17.53 -15.63 3.76
C GLN A 339 18.22 -17.00 3.85
N THR A 340 19.55 -17.02 3.99
CA THR A 340 20.27 -18.25 4.38
C THR A 340 19.86 -18.66 5.80
N LYS A 341 19.18 -19.81 5.94
CA LYS A 341 18.78 -20.37 7.24
C LYS A 341 19.10 -21.84 7.39
N SER A 342 19.46 -22.24 8.60
CA SER A 342 19.71 -23.64 8.96
C SER A 342 18.44 -24.49 8.99
N ASN A 343 17.27 -23.89 9.22
CA ASN A 343 15.99 -24.59 9.27
C ASN A 343 15.31 -24.77 7.90
N GLY A 344 15.94 -24.35 6.80
CA GLY A 344 15.41 -24.53 5.44
C GLY A 344 14.42 -23.46 4.95
N GLY A 345 14.18 -22.38 5.72
CA GLY A 345 13.40 -21.23 5.25
C GLY A 345 11.89 -21.48 5.20
N TYR A 346 11.32 -22.04 6.28
CA TYR A 346 9.88 -22.25 6.40
C TYR A 346 9.11 -20.92 6.43
N TYR A 347 8.00 -20.85 5.69
CA TYR A 347 7.26 -19.60 5.52
C TYR A 347 6.70 -19.02 6.83
N ASN A 348 6.36 -19.89 7.79
CA ASN A 348 5.71 -19.52 9.05
C ASN A 348 6.68 -19.18 10.18
N ASP A 349 8.00 -19.20 9.93
CA ASP A 349 9.03 -18.82 10.89
C ASP A 349 9.02 -17.30 11.15
N SER A 350 8.79 -16.89 12.40
CA SER A 350 8.76 -15.48 12.81
C SER A 350 10.12 -14.80 12.75
N SER A 351 11.21 -15.56 12.65
CA SER A 351 12.57 -15.04 12.45
C SER A 351 12.92 -14.83 10.98
N ASN A 352 11.97 -14.93 10.04
CA ASN A 352 12.27 -14.71 8.61
C ASN A 352 12.57 -13.24 8.30
N GLU A 353 13.67 -13.00 7.60
CA GLU A 353 13.94 -11.74 6.93
C GLU A 353 13.49 -11.81 5.47
N LEU A 354 12.64 -10.87 5.07
CA LEU A 354 11.85 -11.00 3.85
C LEU A 354 12.29 -10.08 2.69
N TRP A 355 13.20 -9.14 2.92
CA TRP A 355 13.54 -8.12 1.90
C TRP A 355 14.00 -8.74 0.58
N VAL A 356 14.78 -9.82 0.60
CA VAL A 356 15.27 -10.48 -0.62
C VAL A 356 14.13 -11.09 -1.43
N ALA A 357 13.25 -11.83 -0.76
CA ALA A 357 12.10 -12.48 -1.36
C ALA A 357 11.07 -11.46 -1.90
N LEU A 358 10.85 -10.37 -1.16
CA LEU A 358 9.93 -9.30 -1.56
C LEU A 358 10.51 -8.45 -2.69
N ALA A 359 11.84 -8.22 -2.73
CA ALA A 359 12.50 -7.57 -3.86
C ALA A 359 12.35 -8.41 -5.14
N GLU A 360 12.56 -9.73 -5.06
CA GLU A 360 12.38 -10.65 -6.19
C GLU A 360 10.94 -10.66 -6.70
N LYS A 361 9.96 -10.75 -5.79
CA LYS A 361 8.54 -10.68 -6.13
C LYS A 361 8.20 -9.35 -6.81
N ALA A 362 8.69 -8.23 -6.28
CA ALA A 362 8.46 -6.92 -6.88
C ALA A 362 9.10 -6.81 -8.26
N TYR A 363 10.29 -7.39 -8.45
CA TYR A 363 10.96 -7.43 -9.75
C TYR A 363 10.17 -8.25 -10.79
N ALA A 364 9.55 -9.36 -10.36
CA ALA A 364 8.62 -10.13 -11.19
C ALA A 364 7.34 -9.36 -11.52
N GLN A 365 6.79 -8.58 -10.59
CA GLN A 365 5.59 -7.76 -10.83
C GLN A 365 5.85 -6.58 -11.77
N ILE A 366 6.94 -5.82 -11.54
CA ILE A 366 7.26 -4.66 -12.39
C ILE A 366 7.67 -5.09 -13.81
N ASN A 367 8.07 -6.35 -14.00
CA ASN A 367 8.34 -6.87 -15.32
C ASN A 367 7.14 -6.74 -16.26
N GLU A 368 5.90 -6.87 -15.77
CA GLU A 368 4.72 -6.82 -16.62
C GLU A 368 4.55 -5.49 -17.37
N SER A 369 5.08 -4.38 -16.84
CA SER A 369 5.06 -3.09 -17.55
C SER A 369 6.14 -2.97 -18.63
N GLY A 370 7.04 -3.95 -18.73
CA GLY A 370 8.24 -3.93 -19.56
C GLY A 370 9.34 -3.01 -19.04
N TRP A 371 9.23 -2.54 -17.80
CA TRP A 371 10.19 -1.62 -17.19
C TRP A 371 11.61 -2.18 -17.22
N ILE A 372 11.78 -3.46 -16.87
CA ILE A 372 13.07 -4.12 -16.72
C ILE A 372 13.58 -4.83 -17.98
N GLU A 373 12.86 -4.71 -19.11
CA GLU A 373 13.26 -5.24 -20.43
C GLU A 373 13.50 -6.76 -20.47
N GLN A 374 12.59 -7.52 -19.85
CA GLN A 374 12.61 -8.98 -19.88
C GLN A 374 11.39 -9.51 -20.65
N SER A 375 10.69 -10.50 -20.11
CA SER A 375 9.57 -11.17 -20.80
C SER A 375 8.26 -10.39 -20.84
N ASN A 376 8.16 -9.26 -20.13
CA ASN A 376 6.93 -8.47 -20.00
C ASN A 376 5.76 -9.25 -19.38
N THR A 377 6.05 -10.14 -18.41
CA THR A 377 5.04 -10.95 -17.72
C THR A 377 5.13 -10.79 -16.21
N ASN A 378 3.98 -10.76 -15.54
CA ASN A 378 3.90 -10.88 -14.08
C ASN A 378 4.13 -12.35 -13.67
N SER A 379 5.37 -12.82 -13.72
CA SER A 379 5.73 -14.20 -13.42
C SER A 379 7.16 -14.32 -12.90
N TYR A 380 7.41 -15.28 -11.99
CA TYR A 380 8.78 -15.57 -11.54
C TYR A 380 9.66 -16.08 -12.69
N LEU A 381 9.14 -16.95 -13.55
CA LEU A 381 9.86 -17.41 -14.75
C LEU A 381 10.20 -16.25 -15.70
N GLY A 382 9.41 -15.19 -15.66
CA GLY A 382 9.57 -14.03 -16.51
C GLY A 382 10.82 -13.20 -16.24
N ILE A 383 11.52 -13.44 -15.14
CA ILE A 383 12.76 -12.78 -14.74
C ILE A 383 13.99 -13.70 -14.79
N GLU A 384 13.88 -14.90 -15.38
CA GLU A 384 15.03 -15.78 -15.60
C GLU A 384 15.98 -15.22 -16.64
N TYR A 385 17.28 -15.41 -16.40
CA TYR A 385 18.41 -14.95 -17.20
C TYR A 385 18.49 -13.43 -17.35
N GLY A 386 19.68 -12.87 -17.19
CA GLY A 386 19.84 -11.41 -17.24
C GLY A 386 21.24 -10.99 -16.85
N ALA A 387 21.40 -9.69 -16.60
CA ALA A 387 22.67 -9.09 -16.25
C ALA A 387 22.55 -8.26 -14.97
N ASP A 388 23.47 -8.50 -14.05
CA ASP A 388 23.58 -7.90 -12.72
C ASP A 388 23.76 -6.38 -12.79
N ASN A 389 24.49 -5.89 -13.79
CA ASN A 389 24.68 -4.46 -14.03
C ASN A 389 23.35 -3.72 -14.23
N LYS A 390 22.36 -4.33 -14.91
CA LYS A 390 21.01 -3.74 -15.04
C LYS A 390 20.32 -3.66 -13.68
N VAL A 391 20.47 -4.68 -12.84
CA VAL A 391 19.85 -4.75 -11.51
C VAL A 391 20.45 -3.69 -10.59
N VAL A 392 21.77 -3.52 -10.61
CA VAL A 392 22.45 -2.44 -9.89
C VAL A 392 21.90 -1.07 -10.34
N THR A 393 21.70 -0.85 -11.64
CA THR A 393 21.06 0.38 -12.15
C THR A 393 19.61 0.50 -11.67
N HIS A 394 18.82 -0.57 -11.74
CA HIS A 394 17.42 -0.57 -11.30
C HIS A 394 17.28 -0.29 -9.80
N VAL A 395 18.19 -0.76 -8.96
CA VAL A 395 18.09 -0.56 -7.50
C VAL A 395 18.65 0.81 -7.09
N THR A 396 19.80 1.20 -7.66
CA THR A 396 20.56 2.37 -7.18
C THR A 396 20.34 3.64 -7.99
N GLY A 397 19.91 3.52 -9.25
CA GLY A 397 19.86 4.61 -10.22
C GLY A 397 21.24 4.98 -10.80
N ARG A 398 22.31 4.28 -10.41
CA ARG A 398 23.67 4.53 -10.91
C ARG A 398 23.87 3.93 -12.29
N ASN A 399 24.71 4.58 -13.09
CA ASN A 399 25.20 4.02 -14.34
C ASN A 399 26.15 2.85 -14.04
N THR A 400 26.11 1.87 -14.92
CA THR A 400 26.96 0.69 -14.87
C THR A 400 27.58 0.43 -16.23
N SER A 401 28.67 -0.31 -16.24
CA SER A 401 29.34 -0.79 -17.44
C SER A 401 29.76 -2.24 -17.26
N SER A 402 30.05 -2.91 -18.36
CA SER A 402 30.66 -4.24 -18.36
C SER A 402 31.84 -4.28 -19.32
N SER A 403 32.84 -5.08 -18.98
CA SER A 403 34.04 -5.22 -19.81
C SER A 403 34.73 -6.57 -19.59
N SER A 404 35.75 -6.87 -20.39
CA SER A 404 36.67 -7.98 -20.11
C SER A 404 37.43 -7.74 -18.80
N LEU A 405 37.82 -8.82 -18.13
CA LEU A 405 38.58 -8.74 -16.88
C LEU A 405 39.93 -8.02 -17.09
N ASP A 406 40.18 -6.99 -16.28
CA ASP A 406 41.47 -6.31 -16.19
C ASP A 406 41.86 -6.11 -14.72
N PHE A 407 43.06 -6.57 -14.36
CA PHE A 407 43.49 -6.62 -12.97
C PHE A 407 43.54 -5.23 -12.34
N ASN A 408 44.17 -4.27 -13.02
CA ASN A 408 44.36 -2.92 -12.49
C ASN A 408 43.02 -2.20 -12.34
N SER A 409 42.13 -2.35 -13.33
CA SER A 409 40.80 -1.77 -13.31
C SER A 409 39.94 -2.35 -12.19
N MET A 410 39.97 -3.67 -11.98
CA MET A 410 39.24 -4.33 -10.90
C MET A 410 39.76 -3.93 -9.51
N VAL A 411 41.09 -3.88 -9.33
CA VAL A 411 41.70 -3.41 -8.07
C VAL A 411 41.36 -1.95 -7.81
N ASN A 412 41.36 -1.10 -8.84
CA ASN A 412 40.97 0.30 -8.71
C ASN A 412 39.49 0.43 -8.34
N ALA A 413 38.60 -0.29 -9.02
CA ALA A 413 37.17 -0.31 -8.73
C ALA A 413 36.87 -0.78 -7.29
N TYR A 414 37.58 -1.80 -6.82
CA TYR A 414 37.49 -2.22 -5.41
C TYR A 414 37.89 -1.09 -4.45
N LYS A 415 39.03 -0.43 -4.70
CA LYS A 415 39.54 0.66 -3.85
C LYS A 415 38.62 1.88 -3.83
N THR A 416 37.91 2.16 -4.93
CA THR A 416 36.96 3.27 -5.02
C THR A 416 35.56 2.91 -4.51
N GLY A 417 35.34 1.68 -4.03
CA GLY A 417 34.05 1.23 -3.50
C GLY A 417 32.99 1.03 -4.59
N ASN A 418 33.40 0.69 -5.81
CA ASN A 418 32.46 0.36 -6.88
C ASN A 418 31.81 -0.99 -6.58
N LEU A 419 30.53 -1.10 -6.96
CA LEU A 419 29.82 -2.38 -6.96
C LEU A 419 30.36 -3.20 -8.12
N MET A 420 30.61 -4.49 -7.91
CA MET A 420 31.28 -5.35 -8.89
C MET A 420 30.72 -6.77 -8.88
N GLY A 421 30.24 -7.20 -10.05
CA GLY A 421 29.95 -8.60 -10.35
C GLY A 421 30.91 -9.19 -11.38
N VAL A 422 31.09 -10.50 -11.37
CA VAL A 422 31.88 -11.26 -12.35
C VAL A 422 31.03 -12.39 -12.91
N SER A 423 31.00 -12.54 -14.23
CA SER A 423 30.21 -13.56 -14.93
C SER A 423 31.09 -14.71 -15.40
N SER A 424 30.77 -15.93 -14.97
CA SER A 424 31.51 -17.13 -15.34
C SER A 424 31.26 -17.52 -16.80
N TYR A 425 32.19 -18.26 -17.41
CA TYR A 425 31.96 -18.84 -18.74
C TYR A 425 30.79 -19.84 -18.70
N VAL A 426 30.14 -20.02 -19.86
CA VAL A 426 29.05 -21.01 -20.03
C VAL A 426 29.50 -22.45 -19.83
N SER A 427 30.78 -22.74 -19.98
CA SER A 427 31.40 -24.05 -19.76
C SER A 427 32.91 -23.88 -19.56
N GLY A 428 33.62 -24.97 -19.25
CA GLY A 428 35.08 -24.94 -19.08
C GLY A 428 35.58 -24.24 -17.81
N VAL A 429 34.71 -23.98 -16.84
CA VAL A 429 35.04 -23.34 -15.57
C VAL A 429 35.65 -24.34 -14.56
N ALA A 430 36.35 -23.81 -13.56
CA ALA A 430 36.89 -24.63 -12.47
C ALA A 430 35.79 -25.40 -11.71
N SER A 431 36.16 -26.53 -11.10
CA SER A 431 35.22 -27.47 -10.47
C SER A 431 34.40 -26.88 -9.33
N ASN A 432 34.88 -25.84 -8.67
CA ASN A 432 34.21 -25.09 -7.60
C ASN A 432 33.40 -23.87 -8.11
N ILE A 433 33.40 -23.60 -9.42
CA ILE A 433 32.67 -22.47 -10.04
C ILE A 433 31.43 -22.99 -10.76
N VAL A 434 30.30 -22.28 -10.62
CA VAL A 434 29.07 -22.55 -11.38
C VAL A 434 29.23 -21.94 -12.78
N PRO A 435 29.00 -22.69 -13.88
CA PRO A 435 29.02 -22.13 -15.22
C PRO A 435 27.79 -21.25 -15.50
N ASN A 436 27.91 -20.30 -16.42
CA ASN A 436 26.84 -19.37 -16.79
C ASN A 436 26.19 -18.67 -15.58
N HIS A 437 27.02 -18.14 -14.68
CA HIS A 437 26.59 -17.67 -13.36
C HIS A 437 27.30 -16.38 -12.97
N VAL A 438 26.61 -15.51 -12.23
CA VAL A 438 27.18 -14.26 -11.72
C VAL A 438 27.61 -14.43 -10.27
N TYR A 439 28.80 -13.94 -9.93
CA TYR A 439 29.32 -13.86 -8.57
C TYR A 439 29.60 -12.41 -8.20
N VAL A 440 29.56 -12.10 -6.91
CA VAL A 440 29.87 -10.75 -6.38
C VAL A 440 31.31 -10.69 -5.90
N VAL A 441 32.07 -9.67 -6.27
CA VAL A 441 33.41 -9.44 -5.71
C VAL A 441 33.26 -8.78 -4.34
N THR A 442 33.57 -9.51 -3.27
CA THR A 442 33.37 -9.03 -1.89
C THR A 442 34.63 -8.51 -1.23
N ASN A 443 35.80 -8.93 -1.71
CA ASN A 443 37.08 -8.51 -1.16
C ASN A 443 38.21 -8.60 -2.19
N TYR A 444 39.27 -7.83 -1.96
CA TYR A 444 40.57 -8.00 -2.60
C TYR A 444 41.69 -7.90 -1.56
N ASP A 445 42.49 -8.96 -1.43
CA ASP A 445 43.65 -8.99 -0.54
C ASP A 445 44.91 -8.61 -1.31
N SER A 446 45.48 -7.45 -0.98
CA SER A 446 46.70 -6.93 -1.63
C SER A 446 47.98 -7.73 -1.35
N LEU A 447 48.03 -8.51 -0.26
CA LEU A 447 49.20 -9.33 0.09
C LEU A 447 49.24 -10.59 -0.74
N THR A 448 48.09 -11.26 -0.89
CA THR A 448 47.97 -12.51 -1.65
C THR A 448 47.57 -12.29 -3.12
N GLN A 449 47.17 -11.06 -3.48
CA GLN A 449 46.62 -10.68 -4.79
C GLN A 449 45.42 -11.54 -5.20
N LYS A 450 44.58 -11.92 -4.22
CA LYS A 450 43.39 -12.73 -4.44
C LYS A 450 42.12 -11.91 -4.27
N PHE A 451 41.14 -12.18 -5.12
CA PHE A 451 39.77 -11.71 -4.99
C PHE A 451 38.95 -12.75 -4.22
N THR A 452 38.12 -12.30 -3.29
CA THR A 452 37.06 -13.11 -2.70
C THR A 452 35.78 -12.87 -3.48
N LEU A 453 35.16 -13.96 -3.95
CA LEU A 453 33.87 -13.92 -4.62
C LEU A 453 32.81 -14.58 -3.75
N TYR A 454 31.62 -14.00 -3.75
CA TYR A 454 30.42 -14.56 -3.14
C TYR A 454 29.50 -15.13 -4.22
N ASN A 455 29.03 -16.35 -4.00
CA ASN A 455 28.06 -17.03 -4.83
C ASN A 455 26.64 -16.67 -4.35
N PRO A 456 25.77 -16.10 -5.21
CA PRO A 456 24.39 -15.74 -4.80
C PRO A 456 23.51 -16.93 -4.42
N TRP A 457 23.98 -18.18 -4.56
CA TRP A 457 23.38 -19.37 -3.95
C TRP A 457 23.46 -19.39 -2.41
N GLY A 458 23.96 -18.33 -1.79
CA GLY A 458 24.01 -18.20 -0.34
C GLY A 458 25.33 -18.65 0.27
N MET A 459 25.52 -18.33 1.55
CA MET A 459 26.78 -18.59 2.28
C MET A 459 27.13 -20.09 2.36
N ASN A 460 26.11 -20.95 2.33
CA ASN A 460 26.30 -22.41 2.35
C ASN A 460 26.63 -22.99 0.96
N GLY A 461 26.57 -22.19 -0.10
CA GLY A 461 26.74 -22.65 -1.47
C GLY A 461 25.60 -23.57 -1.91
N GLY A 462 25.86 -24.36 -2.96
CA GLY A 462 24.87 -25.27 -3.52
C GLY A 462 25.52 -26.38 -4.34
N TYR A 463 24.70 -27.11 -5.09
CA TYR A 463 25.16 -28.22 -5.93
C TYR A 463 24.80 -27.96 -7.39
N TYR A 464 25.76 -28.19 -8.28
CA TYR A 464 25.56 -28.19 -9.72
C TYR A 464 26.02 -29.53 -10.27
N GLU A 465 25.15 -30.28 -10.93
CA GLU A 465 25.45 -31.60 -11.51
C GLU A 465 26.16 -32.54 -10.51
N GLY A 466 25.66 -32.57 -9.27
CA GLY A 466 26.19 -33.42 -8.20
C GLY A 466 27.51 -32.94 -7.58
N LYS A 467 28.08 -31.82 -8.03
CA LYS A 467 29.31 -31.23 -7.46
C LYS A 467 28.97 -30.04 -6.58
N PHE A 468 29.57 -30.01 -5.39
CA PHE A 468 29.42 -28.88 -4.47
C PHE A 468 30.11 -27.62 -5.03
N LYS A 469 29.43 -26.48 -4.87
CA LYS A 469 29.83 -25.15 -5.32
C LYS A 469 29.78 -24.23 -4.11
N PRO A 470 30.94 -23.79 -3.58
CA PRO A 470 30.99 -23.00 -2.36
C PRO A 470 30.22 -21.68 -2.44
N GLY A 471 29.72 -21.21 -1.30
CA GLY A 471 29.15 -19.87 -1.13
C GLY A 471 30.19 -18.76 -1.25
N THR A 472 31.46 -19.09 -1.04
CA THR A 472 32.58 -18.15 -1.16
C THR A 472 33.79 -18.86 -1.76
N VAL A 473 34.47 -18.20 -2.70
CA VAL A 473 35.71 -18.68 -3.32
C VAL A 473 36.76 -17.57 -3.33
N GLN A 474 38.04 -17.94 -3.18
CA GLN A 474 39.17 -17.02 -3.28
C GLN A 474 40.02 -17.39 -4.48
N LEU A 475 40.21 -16.45 -5.40
CA LEU A 475 40.88 -16.69 -6.67
C LEU A 475 41.97 -15.63 -6.91
N SER A 476 43.13 -16.06 -7.37
CA SER A 476 44.08 -15.17 -8.05
C SER A 476 43.48 -14.66 -9.36
N PHE A 477 44.04 -13.58 -9.90
CA PHE A 477 43.55 -13.03 -11.17
C PHE A 477 43.68 -14.01 -12.36
N ASN A 478 44.68 -14.90 -12.35
CA ASN A 478 44.82 -15.92 -13.39
C ASN A 478 43.73 -17.00 -13.29
N GLU A 479 43.37 -17.42 -12.07
CA GLU A 479 42.25 -18.35 -11.85
C GLU A 479 40.92 -17.71 -12.22
N LEU A 480 40.75 -16.41 -11.93
CA LEU A 480 39.58 -15.64 -12.34
C LEU A 480 39.45 -15.64 -13.87
N LYS A 481 40.50 -15.25 -14.61
CA LYS A 481 40.50 -15.28 -16.08
C LYS A 481 40.23 -16.66 -16.69
N ALA A 482 40.62 -17.73 -15.99
CA ALA A 482 40.40 -19.09 -16.46
C ALA A 482 38.92 -19.52 -16.38
N SER A 483 38.12 -18.90 -15.50
CA SER A 483 36.71 -19.30 -15.28
C SER A 483 35.68 -18.20 -15.58
N PHE A 484 36.10 -16.95 -15.75
CA PHE A 484 35.20 -15.81 -15.89
C PHE A 484 35.45 -15.02 -17.18
N ALA A 485 34.35 -14.66 -17.83
CA ALA A 485 34.34 -14.03 -19.15
C ALA A 485 34.39 -12.50 -19.08
N SER A 486 33.71 -11.92 -18.09
CA SER A 486 33.53 -10.48 -17.96
C SER A 486 33.23 -10.09 -16.53
N TRP A 487 33.31 -8.79 -16.27
CA TRP A 487 32.88 -8.18 -15.03
C TRP A 487 32.03 -6.95 -15.32
N SER A 488 31.14 -6.65 -14.38
CA SER A 488 30.31 -5.46 -14.32
C SER A 488 30.85 -4.52 -13.24
N TYR A 489 30.60 -3.23 -13.38
CA TYR A 489 30.90 -2.25 -12.34
C TYR A 489 30.09 -0.98 -12.48
N THR A 490 29.85 -0.29 -11.37
CA THR A 490 29.31 1.08 -11.41
C THR A 490 30.32 2.06 -11.97
N THR A 491 29.86 3.05 -12.75
CA THR A 491 30.70 4.12 -13.34
C THR A 491 30.43 5.49 -12.75
#